data_AF-A0A968C8H8-F1
#
_entry.id   AF-A0A968C8H8-F1
#
_cell.length_a   1.000
_cell.length_b   1.000
_cell.length_c   1.000
_cell.angle_alpha   90.00
_cell.angle_beta   90.00
_cell.angle_gamma   90.00
#
_symmetry.space_group_name_H-M   'P 1'
#
loop_
_entity.id
_entity.type
_entity.pdbx_description
1 polymer ?
#
loop_
_entity_poly.entity_id
_entity_poly.type
_entity_poly.pdbx_seq_one_letter_code
_entity_poly.pdbx_strand_id
1 'polypeptide(L)'
;MVPQLPEGRSFGLLARFKDAPAIYAACEKVRDAGYTKWDSHTPFPVHGLDRAMGLKASRLPWIVLTTGLSGAAGGMLLQYWVSV
;
A
#
# COMPACT_ATOMS: atom_id res chain seq x y z
N MET A 1 -18.55 22.20 12.38
CA MET A 1 -19.01 21.59 13.64
C MET A 1 -18.23 20.29 13.82
N VAL A 2 -17.22 20.27 14.68
CA VAL A 2 -16.47 19.04 15.00
C VAL A 2 -17.32 18.26 15.99
N PRO A 3 -17.73 17.00 15.70
CA PRO A 3 -18.47 16.20 16.65
C PRO A 3 -17.62 15.94 17.90
N GLN A 4 -18.24 15.98 19.08
CA GLN A 4 -17.55 15.67 20.34
C GLN A 4 -17.10 14.20 20.30
N LEU A 5 -15.82 13.95 20.51
CA LEU A 5 -15.25 12.60 20.52
C LEU A 5 -15.60 11.91 21.85
N PRO A 6 -15.96 10.61 21.84
CA PRO A 6 -16.24 9.87 23.08
C PRO A 6 -15.03 9.85 24.01
N GLU A 7 -15.26 9.94 25.32
CA GLU A 7 -14.21 9.88 26.33
C GLU A 7 -13.56 8.48 26.40
N GLY A 8 -12.23 8.41 26.34
CA GLY A 8 -11.48 7.15 26.39
C GLY A 8 -10.28 7.11 25.42
N ARG A 9 -9.65 5.94 25.30
CA ARG A 9 -8.53 5.72 24.38
C ARG A 9 -9.04 5.64 22.95
N SER A 10 -8.76 6.65 22.14
CA SER A 10 -9.11 6.69 20.72
C SER A 10 -7.99 6.08 19.86
N PHE A 11 -8.35 5.28 18.86
CA PHE A 11 -7.40 4.67 17.92
C PHE A 11 -7.19 5.51 16.65
N GLY A 12 -8.18 6.30 16.25
CA GLY A 12 -8.12 7.12 15.04
C GLY A 12 -9.46 7.77 14.70
N LEU A 13 -9.49 8.43 13.55
CA LEU A 13 -10.66 9.07 12.96
C LEU A 13 -11.02 8.37 11.65
N LEU A 14 -12.30 8.29 11.33
CA LEU A 14 -12.79 7.75 10.06
C LEU A 14 -13.63 8.79 9.34
N ALA A 15 -13.35 9.00 8.05
CA ALA A 15 -14.12 9.85 7.16
C ALA A 15 -14.74 8.99 6.05
N ARG A 16 -16.03 9.21 5.78
CA ARG A 16 -16.75 8.53 4.69
C ARG A 16 -16.94 9.51 3.53
N PHE A 17 -16.62 9.04 2.33
CA PHE A 17 -16.81 9.77 1.08
C PHE A 17 -17.82 9.03 0.21
N LYS A 18 -18.60 9.77 -0.58
CA LYS A 18 -19.63 9.18 -1.47
C LYS A 18 -19.03 8.63 -2.77
N ASP A 19 -17.99 9.30 -3.29
CA ASP A 19 -17.47 9.05 -4.63
C ASP A 19 -15.94 8.96 -4.64
N ALA A 20 -15.39 8.27 -5.65
CA ALA A 20 -13.94 8.08 -5.82
C ALA A 20 -13.14 9.40 -5.93
N PRO A 21 -13.60 10.44 -6.64
CA PRO A 21 -12.88 11.71 -6.70
C PRO A 21 -12.79 12.42 -5.34
N ALA A 22 -13.81 12.26 -4.50
CA ALA A 22 -13.85 12.90 -3.18
C ALA A 22 -12.82 12.30 -2.22
N ILE A 23 -12.69 10.96 -2.21
CA ILE A 23 -11.65 10.30 -1.41
C ILE A 23 -10.24 10.58 -1.96
N TYR A 24 -10.08 10.67 -3.29
CA TYR A 24 -8.80 11.04 -3.91
C TYR A 24 -8.31 12.40 -3.43
N ALA A 25 -9.15 13.44 -3.55
CA ALA A 25 -8.82 14.79 -3.11
C ALA A 25 -8.62 14.88 -1.58
N ALA A 26 -9.31 14.05 -0.79
CA ALA A 26 -9.09 13.96 0.64
C ALA A 26 -7.72 13.35 0.97
N CYS A 27 -7.30 12.31 0.26
CA CYS A 27 -5.99 11.68 0.44
C CYS A 27 -4.85 12.67 0.17
N GLU A 28 -4.96 13.50 -0.88
CA GLU A 28 -3.97 14.55 -1.15
C GLU A 28 -3.86 15.54 0.01
N LYS A 29 -5.00 16.02 0.54
CA LYS A 29 -5.00 16.94 1.69
C LYS A 29 -4.39 16.33 2.95
N VAL A 30 -4.66 15.06 3.21
CA VAL A 30 -4.11 14.37 4.39
C VAL A 30 -2.60 14.16 4.23
N ARG A 31 -2.14 13.77 3.03
CA ARG A 31 -0.71 13.67 2.69
C ARG A 31 -0.02 15.02 2.85
N ASP A 32 -0.57 16.08 2.25
CA ASP A 32 0.03 17.42 2.21
C ASP A 32 0.04 18.07 3.61
N ALA A 33 -0.90 17.69 4.48
CA ALA A 33 -0.89 18.06 5.90
C ALA A 33 0.17 17.31 6.73
N GLY A 34 0.92 16.38 6.13
CA GLY A 34 2.05 15.68 6.78
C GLY A 34 1.66 14.48 7.65
N TYR A 35 0.42 13.99 7.56
CA TYR A 35 0.04 12.78 8.27
C TYR A 35 0.67 11.54 7.64
N THR A 36 1.21 10.64 8.48
CA THR A 36 1.98 9.46 8.02
C THR A 36 1.36 8.12 8.43
N LYS A 37 0.46 8.10 9.42
CA LYS A 37 -0.17 6.88 9.94
C LYS A 37 -1.67 6.89 9.65
N TRP A 38 -2.04 6.57 8.42
CA TRP A 38 -3.41 6.50 7.96
C TRP A 38 -3.50 5.61 6.72
N ASP A 39 -4.71 5.20 6.37
CA ASP A 39 -4.99 4.37 5.21
C ASP A 39 -6.32 4.78 4.58
N SER A 40 -6.53 4.38 3.33
CA SER A 40 -7.78 4.60 2.60
C SER A 40 -8.38 3.26 2.17
N HIS A 41 -9.64 3.03 2.52
CA HIS A 41 -10.34 1.79 2.20
C HIS A 41 -11.36 2.05 1.10
N THR A 42 -11.21 1.34 -0.02
CA THR A 42 -12.09 1.44 -1.19
C THR A 42 -12.56 0.04 -1.61
N PRO A 43 -13.81 -0.14 -2.04
CA PRO A 43 -14.33 -1.45 -2.44
C PRO A 43 -13.82 -1.91 -3.81
N PHE A 44 -13.13 -1.03 -4.54
CA PHE A 44 -12.52 -1.29 -5.85
C PHE A 44 -11.26 -0.43 -6.01
N PRO A 45 -10.33 -0.77 -6.93
CA PRO A 45 -9.14 0.02 -7.17
C PRO A 45 -9.47 1.41 -7.74
N VAL A 46 -9.08 2.46 -7.03
CA VAL A 46 -9.14 3.84 -7.54
C VAL A 46 -7.80 4.18 -8.18
N HIS A 47 -7.81 4.49 -9.47
CA HIS A 47 -6.60 4.78 -10.23
C HIS A 47 -5.82 5.98 -9.63
N GLY A 48 -4.53 5.78 -9.36
CA GLY A 48 -3.63 6.82 -8.85
C GLY A 48 -3.83 7.17 -7.38
N LEU A 49 -4.68 6.46 -6.63
CA LEU A 49 -4.91 6.71 -5.21
C LEU A 49 -3.62 6.53 -4.38
N ASP A 50 -2.77 5.58 -4.78
CA ASP A 50 -1.43 5.39 -4.24
C ASP A 50 -0.56 6.64 -4.34
N ARG A 51 -0.61 7.34 -5.49
CA ARG A 51 0.09 8.62 -5.69
C ARG A 51 -0.55 9.74 -4.87
N ALA A 52 -1.87 9.80 -4.80
CA ALA A 52 -2.60 10.76 -3.96
C ALA A 52 -2.24 10.60 -2.48
N MET A 53 -2.09 9.35 -2.01
CA MET A 53 -1.63 9.01 -0.67
C MET A 53 -0.13 9.26 -0.45
N GLY A 54 0.66 9.38 -1.53
CA GLY A 54 2.11 9.55 -1.45
C GLY A 54 2.84 8.25 -1.08
N LEU A 55 2.29 7.10 -1.43
CA LEU A 55 2.91 5.80 -1.16
C LEU A 55 4.18 5.62 -2.00
N LYS A 56 5.22 5.05 -1.38
CA LYS A 56 6.45 4.67 -2.07
C LYS A 56 6.23 3.37 -2.84
N ALA A 57 7.01 3.18 -3.91
CA ALA A 57 7.01 1.93 -4.65
C ALA A 57 7.30 0.73 -3.72
N SER A 58 6.57 -0.36 -3.92
CA SER A 58 6.72 -1.58 -3.13
C SER A 58 8.10 -2.21 -3.37
N ARG A 59 8.68 -2.81 -2.32
CA ARG A 59 9.90 -3.63 -2.41
C ARG A 59 9.66 -5.01 -2.99
N LEU A 60 8.39 -5.40 -3.17
CA LEU A 60 7.98 -6.73 -3.64
C LEU A 60 8.64 -7.14 -4.98
N PRO A 61 8.74 -6.28 -6.01
CA PRO A 61 9.34 -6.67 -7.29
C PRO A 61 10.80 -7.13 -7.15
N TRP A 62 11.58 -6.48 -6.28
CA TRP A 62 12.96 -6.85 -6.02
C TRP A 62 13.07 -8.20 -5.32
N ILE A 63 12.18 -8.47 -4.36
CA ILE A 63 12.12 -9.77 -3.68
C ILE A 63 11.75 -10.86 -4.69
N VAL A 64 10.75 -10.63 -5.54
CA VAL A 64 10.34 -11.60 -6.56
C VAL A 64 11.48 -11.89 -7.54
N LEU A 65 12.19 -10.87 -8.00
CA LEU A 65 13.31 -11.03 -8.93
C LEU A 65 14.44 -11.86 -8.33
N THR A 66 14.90 -11.54 -7.13
CA THR A 66 16.02 -12.25 -6.48
C THR A 66 15.65 -13.70 -6.19
N THR A 67 14.44 -13.93 -5.69
CA THR A 67 13.99 -15.29 -5.37
C THR A 67 13.76 -16.13 -6.63
N GLY A 68 13.21 -15.52 -7.69
CA GLY A 68 13.03 -16.18 -8.98
C GLY A 68 14.36 -16.56 -9.65
N LEU A 69 15.35 -15.66 -9.64
CA LEU A 69 16.69 -15.94 -10.16
C LEU A 69 17.41 -17.02 -9.35
N SER A 70 17.34 -16.96 -8.02
CA SER A 70 17.90 -18.00 -7.15
C SER A 70 17.25 -19.36 -7.39
N GLY A 71 15.92 -19.40 -7.58
CA GLY A 71 15.19 -20.63 -7.93
C GLY A 71 15.61 -21.19 -9.29
N ALA A 72 15.72 -20.34 -10.31
CA ALA A 72 16.17 -20.75 -11.64
C ALA A 72 17.62 -21.28 -11.61
N ALA A 73 18.53 -20.57 -10.93
CA ALA A 73 19.91 -21.00 -10.75
C ALA A 73 19.99 -22.33 -9.98
N GLY A 74 19.25 -22.46 -8.88
CA GLY A 74 19.18 -23.69 -8.09
C GLY A 74 18.65 -24.88 -8.91
N GLY A 75 17.61 -24.66 -9.72
CA GLY A 75 17.07 -25.69 -10.61
C GLY A 75 18.05 -26.11 -11.71
N MET A 76 18.78 -25.17 -12.31
CA MET A 76 19.82 -25.48 -13.29
C MET A 76 21.01 -26.22 -12.66
N LEU A 77 21.44 -25.79 -11.47
CA LEU A 77 22.50 -26.45 -10.70
C LEU A 77 22.13 -27.89 -10.35
N LEU A 78 20.89 -28.14 -9.94
CA LEU A 78 20.39 -29.48 -9.65
C LEU A 78 20.42 -30.37 -10.90
N GLN A 79 19.91 -29.88 -12.03
CA GLN A 79 19.92 -30.62 -13.30
C GLN A 79 21.35 -30.96 -13.73
N TYR A 80 22.28 -29.99 -13.62
CA TYR A 80 23.69 -30.23 -13.93
C TYR A 80 24.30 -31.29 -13.00
N TRP A 81 24.06 -31.18 -11.68
CA TRP A 81 24.59 -32.13 -10.71
C TRP A 81 24.10 -33.57 -10.94
N VAL A 82 22.82 -33.75 -11.29
CA VAL A 82 22.26 -35.08 -11.60
C VAL A 82 22.75 -35.60 -12.97
N SER A 83 23.09 -34.71 -13.89
CA SER A 83 23.60 -35.09 -15.22
C SER A 83 25.05 -35.58 -15.19
N VAL A 84 25.81 -35.28 -14.14
CA VAL A 84 27.19 -35.73 -13.91
C VAL A 84 27.18 -37.08 -13.23
#